data_AF-A0A4R7ESK2-F1
#
_entry.id   AF-A0A4R7ESK2-F1
#
_cell.length_a   1.000
_cell.length_b   1.000
_cell.length_c   1.000
_cell.angle_alpha   90.00
_cell.angle_beta   90.00
_cell.angle_gamma   90.00
#
_symmetry.space_group_name_H-M   'P 1'
#
loop_
_entity.id
_entity.type
_entity.pdbx_description
1 polymer ?
#
loop_
_entity_poly.entity_id
_entity_poly.type
_entity_poly.pdbx_seq_one_letter_code
_entity_poly.pdbx_strand_id
1 'polypeptide(L)'
;MKKILLFILATITISCNSQEKIDFKVGYLPNLDYTLSQKQISENTIKYIASDEVLQSLKDRGVENPTVKKDTTILKSISKTGRIEGNAFPVNIELLESTNPTLLSGTKFFGKYIDQKIRIDSIFSTTMTNEEKMTLRMTMESMLNQVEYPNRKIKVGESFKQNNPISMPIGNIVIELDINSTYTLTNISDGIGYFNLDQIYTLKTEIENYEIKVNGKGNGQIQYDIEQQFFTKYFLEMEMNLKMDLDPFSIELQTKSITDQTTEIKKASKSNHNNQAFLLLKNSPNQPIRDYVNIMADMHKFHNQTWISFTKSNPLSA
;
A
#
# COMPACT_ATOMS: atom_id res chain seq x y z
N MET A 1 -30.87 29.30 -48.52
CA MET A 1 -29.55 28.92 -47.97
C MET A 1 -29.34 29.40 -46.52
N LYS A 2 -29.61 30.66 -46.14
CA LYS A 2 -29.46 31.15 -44.75
C LYS A 2 -30.21 30.33 -43.67
N LYS A 3 -31.41 29.82 -43.97
CA LYS A 3 -32.22 29.03 -43.02
C LYS A 3 -31.66 27.62 -42.77
N ILE A 4 -30.95 27.03 -43.74
CA ILE A 4 -30.32 25.71 -43.60
C ILE A 4 -29.04 25.82 -42.76
N LEU A 5 -28.27 26.90 -42.95
CA LEU A 5 -27.07 27.18 -42.16
C LEU A 5 -27.40 27.37 -40.67
N LEU A 6 -28.53 28.02 -40.37
CA LEU A 6 -29.01 28.23 -38.99
C LEU A 6 -29.41 26.91 -38.31
N PHE A 7 -29.97 25.97 -39.07
CA PHE A 7 -30.39 24.67 -38.56
C PHE A 7 -29.19 23.75 -38.26
N ILE A 8 -28.16 23.78 -39.12
CA ILE A 8 -26.90 23.06 -38.90
C ILE A 8 -26.13 23.65 -37.70
N LEU A 9 -26.18 24.96 -37.49
CA LEU A 9 -25.54 25.59 -36.34
C LEU A 9 -26.25 25.25 -35.01
N ALA A 10 -27.59 25.11 -35.03
CA ALA A 10 -28.37 24.72 -33.87
C ALA A 10 -28.16 23.25 -33.46
N THR A 11 -27.99 22.33 -34.42
CA THR A 11 -27.73 20.91 -34.11
C THR A 11 -26.33 20.67 -33.55
N ILE A 12 -25.33 21.49 -33.94
CA ILE A 12 -23.97 21.41 -33.36
C ILE A 12 -23.95 21.83 -31.89
N THR A 13 -24.84 22.75 -31.45
CA THR A 13 -24.88 23.19 -30.04
C THR A 13 -25.53 22.20 -29.08
N ILE A 14 -26.33 21.23 -29.58
CA ILE A 14 -27.00 20.23 -28.73
C ILE A 14 -26.04 19.08 -28.36
N SER A 15 -24.96 18.89 -29.13
CA SER A 15 -23.93 17.88 -28.86
C SER A 15 -22.90 18.32 -27.80
N CYS A 16 -23.10 19.48 -27.15
CA CYS A 16 -22.31 19.88 -25.99
C CYS A 16 -22.77 19.08 -24.76
N ASN A 17 -22.58 17.77 -24.80
CA ASN A 17 -22.68 16.92 -23.63
C ASN A 17 -21.68 17.47 -22.62
N SER A 18 -22.19 18.08 -21.55
CA SER A 18 -21.40 18.40 -20.37
C SER A 18 -20.63 17.14 -20.01
N GLN A 19 -19.30 17.19 -20.08
CA GLN A 19 -18.47 16.07 -19.67
C GLN A 19 -18.92 15.57 -18.30
N GLU A 20 -19.21 14.27 -18.22
CA GLU A 20 -19.63 13.65 -16.98
C GLU A 20 -18.56 13.86 -15.91
N LYS A 21 -19.02 14.06 -14.68
CA LYS A 21 -18.17 14.42 -13.55
C LYS A 21 -18.61 13.71 -12.30
N ILE A 22 -17.65 13.36 -11.46
CA ILE A 22 -17.90 12.75 -10.15
C ILE A 22 -17.40 13.68 -9.05
N ASP A 23 -18.07 13.65 -7.91
CA ASP A 23 -17.52 14.18 -6.65
C ASP A 23 -16.53 13.15 -6.12
N PHE A 24 -15.25 13.37 -6.39
CA PHE A 24 -14.19 12.45 -5.98
C PHE A 24 -13.72 12.79 -4.56
N LYS A 25 -13.86 11.80 -3.68
CA LYS A 25 -13.38 11.82 -2.30
C LYS A 25 -13.20 10.36 -1.88
N VAL A 26 -12.11 10.04 -1.21
CA VAL A 26 -11.86 8.68 -0.74
C VAL A 26 -11.90 8.67 0.77
N GLY A 27 -12.67 7.75 1.35
CA GLY A 27 -12.72 7.59 2.79
C GLY A 27 -13.68 6.51 3.25
N TYR A 28 -13.51 6.07 4.50
CA TYR A 28 -14.49 5.20 5.12
C TYR A 28 -15.79 5.97 5.39
N LEU A 29 -16.92 5.28 5.24
CA LEU A 29 -18.24 5.74 5.63
C LEU A 29 -18.73 4.91 6.83
N PRO A 30 -19.57 5.46 7.71
CA PRO A 30 -20.03 4.78 8.92
C PRO A 30 -21.04 3.67 8.62
N ASN A 31 -21.13 2.68 9.52
CA ASN A 31 -22.06 1.54 9.48
C ASN A 31 -21.93 0.65 8.22
N LEU A 32 -20.71 0.45 7.75
CA LEU A 32 -20.36 -0.43 6.65
C LEU A 32 -19.29 -1.45 7.05
N ASP A 33 -19.37 -2.62 6.44
CA ASP A 33 -18.36 -3.67 6.47
C ASP A 33 -17.61 -3.68 5.13
N TYR A 34 -16.29 -3.51 5.18
CA TYR A 34 -15.40 -3.53 4.01
C TYR A 34 -14.57 -4.81 4.04
N THR A 35 -14.80 -5.71 3.10
CA THR A 35 -14.02 -6.95 2.97
C THR A 35 -13.00 -6.78 1.86
N LEU A 36 -11.73 -6.64 2.26
CA LEU A 36 -10.59 -6.55 1.36
C LEU A 36 -10.08 -7.95 1.03
N SER A 37 -9.83 -8.22 -0.25
CA SER A 37 -9.06 -9.36 -0.72
C SER A 37 -7.98 -8.89 -1.67
N GLN A 38 -6.72 -9.18 -1.37
CA GLN A 38 -5.57 -8.80 -2.15
C GLN A 38 -4.71 -10.03 -2.44
N LYS A 39 -4.27 -10.14 -3.69
CA LYS A 39 -3.25 -11.08 -4.14
C LYS A 39 -2.14 -10.29 -4.82
N GLN A 40 -0.92 -10.50 -4.36
CA GLN A 40 0.28 -9.95 -4.98
C GLN A 40 1.17 -11.08 -5.43
N ILE A 41 1.57 -11.06 -6.69
CA ILE A 41 2.59 -11.95 -7.24
C ILE A 41 3.81 -11.10 -7.53
N SER A 42 4.99 -11.57 -7.15
CA SER A 42 6.23 -10.88 -7.44
C SER A 42 7.31 -11.84 -7.90
N GLU A 43 8.14 -11.38 -8.84
CA GLU A 43 9.34 -12.04 -9.31
C GLU A 43 10.50 -11.08 -9.12
N ASN A 44 11.53 -11.56 -8.43
CA ASN A 44 12.71 -10.78 -8.11
C ASN A 44 13.93 -11.50 -8.61
N THR A 45 14.76 -10.77 -9.34
CA THR A 45 16.06 -11.24 -9.82
C THR A 45 17.12 -10.36 -9.18
N ILE A 46 17.96 -10.98 -8.35
CA ILE A 46 19.06 -10.33 -7.66
C ILE A 46 20.35 -10.82 -8.30
N LYS A 47 21.16 -9.89 -8.77
CA LYS A 47 22.47 -10.17 -9.35
C LYS A 47 23.55 -9.47 -8.54
N TYR A 48 24.53 -10.24 -8.12
CA TYR A 48 25.71 -9.76 -7.42
C TYR A 48 26.84 -9.53 -8.42
N ILE A 49 27.50 -8.39 -8.33
CA ILE A 49 28.65 -8.04 -9.17
C ILE A 49 29.83 -7.83 -8.23
N ALA A 50 30.79 -8.73 -8.23
CA ALA A 50 31.94 -8.71 -7.32
C ALA A 50 33.14 -9.41 -7.97
N SER A 51 34.26 -9.47 -7.26
CA SER A 51 35.39 -10.33 -7.65
C SER A 51 35.01 -11.80 -7.68
N ASP A 52 35.73 -12.60 -8.47
CA ASP A 52 35.49 -14.05 -8.58
C ASP A 52 35.58 -14.76 -7.22
N GLU A 53 36.47 -14.30 -6.34
CA GLU A 53 36.60 -14.82 -4.98
C GLU A 53 35.30 -14.64 -4.17
N VAL A 54 34.69 -13.45 -4.23
CA VAL A 54 33.44 -13.15 -3.54
C VAL A 54 32.28 -13.96 -4.14
N LEU A 55 32.22 -14.05 -5.48
CA LEU A 55 31.18 -14.83 -6.16
C LEU A 55 31.31 -16.33 -5.87
N GLN A 56 32.53 -16.85 -5.79
CA GLN A 56 32.78 -18.24 -5.42
C GLN A 56 32.38 -18.49 -3.96
N SER A 57 32.72 -17.58 -3.04
CA SER A 57 32.27 -17.66 -1.64
C SER A 57 30.75 -17.63 -1.49
N LEU A 58 30.02 -16.89 -2.33
CA LEU A 58 28.56 -16.90 -2.37
C LEU A 58 28.03 -18.25 -2.86
N LYS A 59 28.62 -18.78 -3.94
CA LYS A 59 28.28 -20.09 -4.50
C LYS A 59 28.52 -21.23 -3.53
N ASP A 60 29.64 -21.23 -2.81
CA ASP A 60 29.99 -22.24 -1.81
C ASP A 60 29.01 -22.23 -0.62
N ARG A 61 28.32 -21.09 -0.39
CA ARG A 61 27.23 -20.93 0.58
C ARG A 61 25.83 -21.23 0.01
N GLY A 62 25.76 -21.73 -1.23
CA GLY A 62 24.51 -22.09 -1.89
C GLY A 62 23.72 -20.91 -2.46
N VAL A 63 24.35 -19.75 -2.64
CA VAL A 63 23.71 -18.59 -3.29
C VAL A 63 23.94 -18.64 -4.79
N GLU A 64 22.85 -18.71 -5.55
CA GLU A 64 22.89 -18.62 -7.01
C GLU A 64 23.04 -17.16 -7.47
N ASN A 65 23.74 -16.92 -8.58
CA ASN A 65 23.90 -15.59 -9.15
C ASN A 65 23.64 -15.61 -10.68
N PRO A 66 22.53 -15.05 -11.18
CA PRO A 66 21.50 -14.34 -10.41
C PRO A 66 20.64 -15.27 -9.55
N THR A 67 20.21 -14.78 -8.39
CA THR A 67 19.17 -15.42 -7.57
C THR A 67 17.80 -14.99 -8.10
N VAL A 68 16.93 -15.94 -8.45
CA VAL A 68 15.54 -15.65 -8.85
C VAL A 68 14.57 -16.17 -7.80
N LYS A 69 13.69 -15.30 -7.29
CA LYS A 69 12.64 -15.66 -6.33
C LYS A 69 11.27 -15.24 -6.85
N LYS A 70 10.30 -16.13 -6.70
CA LYS A 70 8.89 -15.86 -6.98
C LYS A 70 8.09 -16.04 -5.71
N ASP A 71 7.41 -14.99 -5.29
CA ASP A 71 6.59 -15.00 -4.09
C ASP A 71 5.15 -14.65 -4.44
N THR A 72 4.21 -15.29 -3.74
CA THR A 72 2.79 -14.94 -3.78
C THR A 72 2.32 -14.58 -2.39
N THR A 73 1.88 -13.34 -2.23
CA THR A 73 1.27 -12.85 -1.00
C THR A 73 -0.23 -12.80 -1.16
N ILE A 74 -0.94 -13.34 -0.18
CA ILE A 74 -2.39 -13.22 -0.06
C ILE A 74 -2.67 -12.46 1.22
N LEU A 75 -3.65 -11.56 1.15
CA LEU A 75 -4.20 -10.87 2.29
C LEU A 75 -5.73 -10.81 2.14
N LYS A 76 -6.44 -11.19 3.19
CA LYS A 76 -7.86 -10.88 3.34
C LYS A 76 -8.09 -10.23 4.70
N SER A 77 -8.88 -9.17 4.70
CA SER A 77 -9.25 -8.49 5.95
C SER A 77 -10.68 -7.99 5.88
N ILE A 78 -11.29 -7.81 7.05
CA ILE A 78 -12.56 -7.11 7.18
C ILE A 78 -12.38 -5.87 8.05
N SER A 79 -12.80 -4.72 7.55
CA SER A 79 -12.90 -3.48 8.31
C SER A 79 -14.35 -3.18 8.62
N LYS A 80 -14.73 -3.15 9.90
CA LYS A 80 -16.08 -2.83 10.35
C LYS A 80 -16.12 -1.42 10.90
N THR A 81 -17.00 -0.60 10.36
CA THR A 81 -17.18 0.79 10.80
C THR A 81 -18.45 0.93 11.63
N GLY A 82 -18.38 1.68 12.72
CA GLY A 82 -19.54 1.90 13.58
C GLY A 82 -20.34 3.14 13.24
N ARG A 83 -21.24 3.49 14.16
CA ARG A 83 -22.04 4.70 14.09
C ARG A 83 -21.17 5.94 14.28
N ILE A 84 -21.54 7.02 13.60
CA ILE A 84 -20.92 8.33 13.78
C ILE A 84 -21.29 8.98 15.12
N GLU A 85 -20.28 9.51 15.79
CA GLU A 85 -20.34 10.26 17.05
C GLU A 85 -19.50 11.53 16.89
N GLY A 86 -20.16 12.68 16.71
CA GLY A 86 -19.48 13.93 16.37
C GLY A 86 -18.83 13.87 14.98
N ASN A 87 -17.51 14.06 14.91
CA ASN A 87 -16.70 13.97 13.69
C ASN A 87 -15.96 12.62 13.53
N ALA A 88 -16.28 11.63 14.36
CA ALA A 88 -15.57 10.35 14.38
C ALA A 88 -16.52 9.14 14.37
N PHE A 89 -16.01 7.99 13.96
CA PHE A 89 -16.66 6.69 14.15
C PHE A 89 -15.60 5.60 14.36
N PRO A 90 -15.92 4.51 15.09
CA PRO A 90 -14.97 3.44 15.32
C PRO A 90 -14.70 2.64 14.04
N VAL A 91 -13.48 2.17 13.89
CA VAL A 91 -13.02 1.29 12.81
C VAL A 91 -12.28 0.11 13.43
N ASN A 92 -12.77 -1.10 13.17
CA ASN A 92 -12.17 -2.33 13.64
C ASN A 92 -11.74 -3.17 12.44
N ILE A 93 -10.44 -3.43 12.30
CA ILE A 93 -9.88 -4.21 11.19
C ILE A 93 -9.46 -5.58 11.72
N GLU A 94 -9.85 -6.66 11.05
CA GLU A 94 -9.43 -8.01 11.38
C GLU A 94 -8.80 -8.67 10.15
N LEU A 95 -7.60 -9.22 10.32
CA LEU A 95 -6.96 -10.05 9.29
C LEU A 95 -7.58 -11.44 9.31
N LEU A 96 -8.24 -11.80 8.21
CA LEU A 96 -8.87 -13.10 8.03
C LEU A 96 -7.87 -14.11 7.46
N GLU A 97 -7.09 -13.68 6.46
CA GLU A 97 -6.10 -14.50 5.78
C GLU A 97 -4.84 -13.66 5.54
N SER A 98 -3.67 -14.24 5.76
CA SER A 98 -2.40 -13.61 5.42
C SER A 98 -1.31 -14.65 5.26
N THR A 99 -0.54 -14.55 4.18
CA THR A 99 0.71 -15.32 4.02
C THR A 99 1.94 -14.53 4.50
N ASN A 100 1.75 -13.32 5.04
CA ASN A 100 2.84 -12.56 5.64
C ASN A 100 3.24 -13.18 6.99
N PRO A 101 4.54 -13.44 7.25
CA PRO A 101 5.00 -14.11 8.46
C PRO A 101 4.80 -13.30 9.74
N THR A 102 4.64 -11.99 9.61
CA THR A 102 4.58 -11.03 10.72
C THR A 102 3.13 -10.63 10.98
N LEU A 103 2.36 -10.35 9.93
CA LEU A 103 0.93 -10.05 9.99
C LEU A 103 0.11 -11.32 9.82
N LEU A 104 -0.09 -12.07 10.89
CA LEU A 104 -0.83 -13.34 10.85
C LEU A 104 -2.35 -13.12 10.94
N SER A 105 -3.10 -14.08 10.40
CA SER A 105 -4.56 -14.20 10.60
C SER A 105 -4.94 -14.12 12.08
N GLY A 106 -6.05 -13.45 12.36
CA GLY A 106 -6.55 -13.20 13.71
C GLY A 106 -6.00 -11.94 14.38
N THR A 107 -5.01 -11.26 13.75
CA THR A 107 -4.58 -9.93 14.19
C THR A 107 -5.73 -8.93 14.02
N LYS A 108 -5.99 -8.11 15.05
CA LYS A 108 -7.06 -7.10 15.05
C LYS A 108 -6.51 -5.72 15.37
N PHE A 109 -6.98 -4.72 14.65
CA PHE A 109 -6.70 -3.31 14.89
C PHE A 109 -7.99 -2.64 15.34
N PHE A 110 -7.93 -1.94 16.47
CA PHE A 110 -9.04 -1.17 17.00
C PHE A 110 -8.68 0.30 16.92
N GLY A 111 -9.58 1.11 16.39
CA GLY A 111 -9.29 2.51 16.16
C GLY A 111 -10.54 3.31 15.79
N LYS A 112 -10.29 4.50 15.26
CA LYS A 112 -11.33 5.44 14.83
C LYS A 112 -10.94 6.12 13.54
N TYR A 113 -11.93 6.43 12.73
CA TYR A 113 -11.81 7.37 11.64
C TYR A 113 -12.23 8.74 12.16
N ILE A 114 -11.30 9.70 12.15
CA ILE A 114 -11.52 11.07 12.64
C ILE A 114 -10.82 12.04 11.69
N ASP A 115 -11.52 13.09 11.28
CA ASP A 115 -11.00 14.13 10.39
C ASP A 115 -10.32 13.57 9.12
N GLN A 116 -10.97 12.56 8.53
CA GLN A 116 -10.52 11.82 7.34
C GLN A 116 -9.27 10.94 7.52
N LYS A 117 -8.80 10.76 8.75
CA LYS A 117 -7.61 9.97 9.09
C LYS A 117 -7.99 8.78 9.98
N ILE A 118 -7.29 7.66 9.80
CA ILE A 118 -7.40 6.51 10.70
C ILE A 118 -6.42 6.70 11.86
N ARG A 119 -6.93 6.55 13.07
CA ARG A 119 -6.14 6.43 14.29
C ARG A 119 -6.33 5.04 14.87
N ILE A 120 -5.22 4.37 15.15
CA ILE A 120 -5.21 3.02 15.74
C ILE A 120 -4.94 3.19 17.23
N ASP A 121 -5.91 2.81 18.04
CA ASP A 121 -5.86 2.88 19.50
C ASP A 121 -5.12 1.66 20.08
N SER A 122 -5.40 0.46 19.54
CA SER A 122 -4.78 -0.77 20.03
C SER A 122 -4.73 -1.87 18.97
N ILE A 123 -3.83 -2.83 19.19
CA ILE A 123 -3.66 -4.02 18.33
C ILE A 123 -3.72 -5.27 19.20
N PHE A 124 -4.60 -6.19 18.82
CA PHE A 124 -4.62 -7.54 19.35
C PHE A 124 -3.86 -8.49 18.42
N SER A 125 -2.90 -9.21 18.99
CA SER A 125 -2.18 -10.31 18.32
C SER A 125 -1.68 -11.26 19.41
N THR A 126 -1.74 -12.56 19.11
CA THR A 126 -1.27 -13.65 19.99
C THR A 126 0.22 -13.93 19.85
N THR A 127 0.85 -13.44 18.78
CA THR A 127 2.26 -13.72 18.48
C THR A 127 3.18 -12.53 18.70
N MET A 128 2.63 -11.32 18.82
CA MET A 128 3.41 -10.09 18.96
C MET A 128 3.55 -9.62 20.42
N THR A 129 4.76 -9.20 20.77
CA THR A 129 5.10 -8.39 21.93
C THR A 129 4.45 -6.99 21.85
N ASN A 130 4.47 -6.26 22.96
CA ASN A 130 3.92 -4.89 23.00
C ASN A 130 4.70 -3.90 22.13
N GLU A 131 6.00 -4.10 22.03
CA GLU A 131 6.90 -3.27 21.24
C GLU A 131 6.68 -3.46 19.73
N GLU A 132 6.54 -4.72 19.29
CA GLU A 132 6.14 -5.08 17.93
C GLU A 132 4.79 -4.45 17.58
N LYS A 133 3.80 -4.54 18.48
CA LYS A 133 2.48 -3.90 18.31
C LYS A 133 2.60 -2.38 18.19
N MET A 134 3.44 -1.74 18.99
CA MET A 134 3.63 -0.28 18.94
C MET A 134 4.25 0.16 17.62
N THR A 135 5.27 -0.57 17.15
CA THR A 135 5.90 -0.34 15.85
C THR A 135 4.90 -0.56 14.72
N LEU A 136 4.16 -1.67 14.77
CA LEU A 136 3.11 -2.00 13.81
C LEU A 136 2.03 -0.91 13.73
N ARG A 137 1.61 -0.39 14.89
CA ARG A 137 0.64 0.69 14.98
C ARG A 137 1.13 1.94 14.26
N MET A 138 2.32 2.43 14.59
CA MET A 138 2.87 3.66 13.98
C MET A 138 3.00 3.52 12.47
N THR A 139 3.51 2.39 11.99
CA THR A 139 3.71 2.18 10.56
C THR A 139 2.38 2.01 9.83
N MET A 140 1.40 1.29 10.39
CA MET A 140 0.05 1.19 9.81
C MET A 140 -0.65 2.54 9.78
N GLU A 141 -0.56 3.35 10.84
CA GLU A 141 -1.09 4.72 10.84
C GLU A 141 -0.41 5.59 9.77
N SER A 142 0.91 5.47 9.62
CA SER A 142 1.63 6.17 8.56
C SER A 142 1.11 5.76 7.18
N MET A 143 1.04 4.45 6.91
CA MET A 143 0.58 3.91 5.62
C MET A 143 -0.86 4.33 5.28
N LEU A 144 -1.79 4.18 6.23
CA LEU A 144 -3.21 4.49 6.02
C LEU A 144 -3.48 5.98 5.83
N ASN A 145 -2.61 6.86 6.35
CA ASN A 145 -2.81 8.30 6.30
C ASN A 145 -1.84 9.03 5.35
N GLN A 146 -0.94 8.32 4.69
CA GLN A 146 0.07 8.92 3.81
C GLN A 146 -0.53 9.46 2.51
N VAL A 147 -1.64 8.88 2.05
CA VAL A 147 -2.24 9.25 0.76
C VAL A 147 -3.37 10.24 0.98
N GLU A 148 -3.14 11.50 0.58
CA GLU A 148 -4.17 12.54 0.58
C GLU A 148 -4.82 12.64 -0.81
N TYR A 149 -5.98 12.01 -0.98
CA TYR A 149 -6.78 12.11 -2.19
C TYR A 149 -7.43 13.49 -2.33
N PRO A 150 -7.48 14.06 -3.54
CA PRO A 150 -8.14 15.34 -3.73
C PRO A 150 -9.63 15.20 -3.42
N ASN A 151 -10.19 16.17 -2.69
CA ASN A 151 -11.62 16.26 -2.43
C ASN A 151 -12.22 17.32 -3.37
N ARG A 152 -12.52 16.91 -4.60
CA ARG A 152 -13.01 17.82 -5.66
C ARG A 152 -13.75 17.08 -6.75
N LYS A 153 -14.42 17.83 -7.62
CA LYS A 153 -15.01 17.30 -8.85
C LYS A 153 -13.93 16.92 -9.84
N ILE A 154 -14.08 15.76 -10.49
CA ILE A 154 -13.21 15.26 -11.56
C ILE A 154 -14.07 14.94 -12.76
N LYS A 155 -13.67 15.42 -13.94
CA LYS A 155 -14.36 15.13 -15.21
C LYS A 155 -13.77 13.92 -15.90
N VAL A 156 -14.57 13.23 -16.72
CA VAL A 156 -14.04 12.20 -17.63
C VAL A 156 -12.98 12.81 -18.55
N GLY A 157 -11.83 12.13 -18.67
CA GLY A 157 -10.62 12.58 -19.36
C GLY A 157 -9.68 13.44 -18.51
N GLU A 158 -10.09 13.86 -17.32
CA GLU A 158 -9.25 14.66 -16.43
C GLU A 158 -8.29 13.77 -15.62
N SER A 159 -7.07 14.27 -15.42
CA SER A 159 -6.05 13.62 -14.59
C SER A 159 -5.71 14.44 -13.34
N PHE A 160 -5.31 13.75 -12.27
CA PHE A 160 -4.66 14.36 -11.11
C PHE A 160 -3.44 13.56 -10.70
N LYS A 161 -2.50 14.21 -10.01
CA LYS A 161 -1.26 13.61 -9.55
C LYS A 161 -1.23 13.50 -8.04
N GLN A 162 -0.57 12.47 -7.54
CA GLN A 162 -0.21 12.31 -6.14
C GLN A 162 1.24 11.87 -6.03
N ASN A 163 1.94 12.37 -5.01
CA ASN A 163 3.24 11.86 -4.64
C ASN A 163 3.11 11.12 -3.31
N ASN A 164 3.50 9.84 -3.30
CA ASN A 164 3.49 8.99 -2.12
C ASN A 164 4.93 8.55 -1.81
N PRO A 165 5.65 9.26 -0.93
CA PRO A 165 7.02 8.88 -0.59
C PRO A 165 7.04 7.59 0.24
N ILE A 166 7.97 6.68 -0.03
CA ILE A 166 8.19 5.48 0.78
C ILE A 166 9.64 5.44 1.26
N SER A 167 9.87 4.94 2.47
CA SER A 167 11.21 4.81 3.05
C SER A 167 11.52 3.33 3.29
N MET A 168 12.52 2.80 2.61
CA MET A 168 12.91 1.38 2.70
C MET A 168 14.22 1.25 3.47
N PRO A 169 14.21 0.69 4.69
CA PRO A 169 15.44 0.39 5.41
C PRO A 169 16.12 -0.85 4.80
N ILE A 170 17.41 -0.72 4.45
CA ILE A 170 18.28 -1.81 4.00
C ILE A 170 19.56 -1.77 4.84
N GLY A 171 19.68 -2.69 5.81
CA GLY A 171 20.78 -2.67 6.77
C GLY A 171 20.76 -1.39 7.60
N ASN A 172 21.85 -0.64 7.56
CA ASN A 172 22.01 0.67 8.21
C ASN A 172 21.63 1.86 7.30
N ILE A 173 21.17 1.61 6.08
CA ILE A 173 20.83 2.63 5.08
C ILE A 173 19.30 2.73 4.97
N VAL A 174 18.76 3.94 4.78
CA VAL A 174 17.35 4.17 4.47
C VAL A 174 17.24 4.77 3.07
N ILE A 175 16.61 4.04 2.16
CA ILE A 175 16.34 4.50 0.80
C ILE A 175 14.97 5.15 0.76
N GLU A 176 14.90 6.45 0.44
CA GLU A 176 13.64 7.14 0.21
C GLU A 176 13.30 7.15 -1.28
N LEU A 177 12.11 6.67 -1.64
CA LEU A 177 11.58 6.74 -3.00
C LEU A 177 10.34 7.63 -3.03
N ASP A 178 10.23 8.48 -4.04
CA ASP A 178 8.99 9.15 -4.40
C ASP A 178 8.22 8.31 -5.42
N ILE A 179 6.95 8.02 -5.12
CA ILE A 179 6.03 7.34 -6.05
C ILE A 179 5.08 8.39 -6.61
N ASN A 180 5.37 8.85 -7.82
CA ASN A 180 4.57 9.82 -8.54
C ASN A 180 3.46 9.09 -9.31
N SER A 181 2.25 9.16 -8.81
CA SER A 181 1.07 8.50 -9.36
C SER A 181 0.20 9.50 -10.13
N THR A 182 -0.18 9.17 -11.35
CA THR A 182 -1.14 9.93 -12.17
C THR A 182 -2.40 9.11 -12.34
N TYR A 183 -3.53 9.66 -11.91
CA TYR A 183 -4.85 9.05 -12.00
C TYR A 183 -5.64 9.76 -13.07
N THR A 184 -6.21 9.02 -14.02
CA THR A 184 -7.03 9.59 -15.10
C THR A 184 -8.40 8.94 -15.10
N LEU A 185 -9.47 9.73 -14.92
CA LEU A 185 -10.85 9.22 -14.98
C LEU A 185 -11.19 8.92 -16.44
N THR A 186 -11.29 7.66 -16.81
CA THR A 186 -11.49 7.25 -18.22
C THR A 186 -12.95 7.11 -18.58
N ASN A 187 -13.79 6.66 -17.64
CA ASN A 187 -15.22 6.47 -17.87
C ASN A 187 -16.02 6.47 -16.55
N ILE A 188 -17.33 6.68 -16.66
CA ILE A 188 -18.30 6.46 -15.59
C ILE A 188 -19.38 5.54 -16.14
N SER A 189 -19.68 4.45 -15.42
CA SER A 189 -20.79 3.55 -15.76
C SER A 189 -21.31 2.88 -14.49
N ASP A 190 -22.63 2.74 -14.39
CA ASP A 190 -23.28 1.96 -13.32
C ASP A 190 -22.89 2.41 -11.90
N GLY A 191 -22.70 3.71 -11.69
CA GLY A 191 -22.28 4.27 -10.39
C GLY A 191 -20.79 4.07 -10.06
N ILE A 192 -20.00 3.55 -11.01
CA ILE A 192 -18.56 3.32 -10.86
C ILE A 192 -17.77 4.30 -11.74
N GLY A 193 -16.80 4.98 -11.13
CA GLY A 193 -15.74 5.70 -11.84
C GLY A 193 -14.56 4.79 -12.14
N TYR A 194 -14.13 4.75 -13.39
CA TYR A 194 -13.00 3.93 -13.84
C TYR A 194 -11.78 4.82 -14.04
N PHE A 195 -10.69 4.50 -13.36
CA PHE A 195 -9.44 5.25 -13.46
C PHE A 195 -8.33 4.40 -14.05
N ASN A 196 -7.53 4.99 -14.92
CA ASN A 196 -6.18 4.50 -15.20
C ASN A 196 -5.22 5.08 -14.16
N LEU A 197 -4.24 4.28 -13.76
CA LEU A 197 -3.18 4.65 -12.84
C LEU A 197 -1.82 4.45 -13.52
N ASP A 198 -1.03 5.51 -13.63
CA ASP A 198 0.36 5.45 -14.08
C ASP A 198 1.28 5.86 -12.93
N GLN A 199 2.31 5.08 -12.64
CA GLN A 199 3.27 5.35 -11.56
C GLN A 199 4.69 5.46 -12.09
N ILE A 200 5.44 6.41 -11.53
CA ILE A 200 6.87 6.57 -11.75
C ILE A 200 7.56 6.57 -10.39
N TYR A 201 8.59 5.74 -10.24
CA TYR A 201 9.36 5.58 -9.01
C TYR A 201 10.70 6.29 -9.19
N THR A 202 10.98 7.24 -8.31
CA THR A 202 12.21 8.04 -8.33
C THR A 202 12.89 8.03 -6.98
N LEU A 203 14.22 7.97 -6.97
CA LEU A 203 14.99 8.13 -5.73
C LEU A 203 14.86 9.57 -5.22
N LYS A 204 14.53 9.75 -3.94
CA LYS A 204 14.35 11.05 -3.31
C LYS A 204 15.63 11.57 -2.68
N THR A 205 16.47 10.69 -2.15
CA THR A 205 17.69 11.06 -1.42
C THR A 205 18.93 10.45 -2.05
N GLU A 206 19.94 11.28 -2.29
CA GLU A 206 21.31 10.81 -2.46
C GLU A 206 21.82 10.35 -1.09
N ILE A 207 22.46 9.18 -1.06
CA ILE A 207 23.01 8.62 0.18
C ILE A 207 24.52 8.78 0.13
N GLU A 208 25.06 9.50 1.10
CA GLU A 208 26.50 9.76 1.19
C GLU A 208 27.27 8.44 1.20
N ASN A 209 28.28 8.32 0.33
CA ASN A 209 29.11 7.14 0.09
C ASN A 209 28.51 5.98 -0.72
N TYR A 210 27.27 6.10 -1.23
CA TYR A 210 26.65 5.04 -2.04
C TYR A 210 26.02 5.58 -3.33
N GLU A 211 26.40 4.99 -4.47
CA GLU A 211 25.71 5.27 -5.73
C GLU A 211 24.49 4.36 -5.86
N ILE A 212 23.30 4.95 -5.77
CA ILE A 212 22.02 4.25 -5.89
C ILE A 212 21.28 4.79 -7.11
N LYS A 213 20.91 3.89 -8.02
CA LYS A 213 20.08 4.19 -9.18
C LYS A 213 18.79 3.41 -9.08
N VAL A 214 17.67 4.12 -9.20
CA VAL A 214 16.33 3.52 -9.22
C VAL A 214 15.60 3.99 -10.47
N ASN A 215 15.02 3.04 -11.19
CA ASN A 215 14.08 3.30 -12.27
C ASN A 215 12.93 2.31 -12.13
N GLY A 216 11.73 2.81 -11.92
CA GLY A 216 10.54 1.98 -11.88
C GLY A 216 9.35 2.65 -12.53
N LYS A 217 8.46 1.83 -13.05
CA LYS A 217 7.17 2.24 -13.59
C LYS A 217 6.09 1.28 -13.15
N GLY A 218 4.87 1.78 -13.03
CA GLY A 218 3.69 0.97 -12.81
C GLY A 218 2.53 1.44 -13.67
N ASN A 219 1.69 0.50 -14.10
CA ASN A 219 0.45 0.79 -14.83
C ASN A 219 -0.67 -0.02 -14.20
N GLY A 220 -1.82 0.60 -14.02
CA GLY A 220 -2.90 0.03 -13.22
C GLY A 220 -4.27 0.58 -13.58
N GLN A 221 -5.26 -0.02 -12.95
CA GLN A 221 -6.66 0.35 -13.09
C GLN A 221 -7.34 0.35 -11.73
N ILE A 222 -8.25 1.31 -11.51
CA ILE A 222 -8.98 1.45 -10.27
C ILE A 222 -10.47 1.58 -10.58
N GLN A 223 -11.29 0.87 -9.81
CA GLN A 223 -12.73 1.07 -9.78
C GLN A 223 -13.09 1.80 -8.49
N TYR A 224 -13.75 2.95 -8.64
CA TYR A 224 -14.20 3.79 -7.55
C TYR A 224 -15.72 3.77 -7.49
N ASP A 225 -16.28 3.32 -6.37
CA ASP A 225 -17.72 3.39 -6.13
C ASP A 225 -18.10 4.80 -5.70
N ILE A 226 -18.92 5.46 -6.52
CA ILE A 226 -19.29 6.86 -6.35
C ILE A 226 -20.18 7.06 -5.11
N GLU A 227 -21.07 6.11 -4.83
CA GLU A 227 -21.97 6.18 -3.66
C GLU A 227 -21.18 5.92 -2.37
N GLN A 228 -20.33 4.90 -2.38
CA GLN A 228 -19.55 4.50 -1.19
C GLN A 228 -18.28 5.31 -0.97
N GLN A 229 -17.89 6.15 -1.93
CA GLN A 229 -16.70 7.00 -1.87
C GLN A 229 -15.42 6.21 -1.60
N PHE A 230 -15.30 5.03 -2.22
CA PHE A 230 -14.23 4.07 -1.91
C PHE A 230 -13.83 3.23 -3.12
N PHE A 231 -12.61 2.70 -3.11
CA PHE A 231 -12.12 1.81 -4.18
C PHE A 231 -12.59 0.37 -3.98
N THR A 232 -13.28 -0.16 -4.99
CA THR A 232 -13.79 -1.53 -5.02
C THR A 232 -12.88 -2.47 -5.79
N LYS A 233 -12.05 -1.94 -6.70
CA LYS A 233 -10.94 -2.68 -7.33
C LYS A 233 -9.71 -1.81 -7.47
N TYR A 234 -8.56 -2.44 -7.33
CA TYR A 234 -7.25 -1.87 -7.60
C TYR A 234 -6.37 -2.93 -8.23
N PHE A 235 -5.91 -2.66 -9.44
CA PHE A 235 -4.97 -3.50 -10.18
C PHE A 235 -3.74 -2.68 -10.51
N LEU A 236 -2.55 -3.26 -10.31
CA LEU A 236 -1.28 -2.62 -10.64
C LEU A 236 -0.28 -3.67 -11.13
N GLU A 237 0.31 -3.43 -12.30
CA GLU A 237 1.54 -4.06 -12.73
C GLU A 237 2.69 -3.09 -12.53
N MET A 238 3.75 -3.56 -11.90
CA MET A 238 4.94 -2.77 -11.59
C MET A 238 6.19 -3.48 -12.10
N GLU A 239 7.11 -2.70 -12.68
CA GLU A 239 8.48 -3.10 -12.92
C GLU A 239 9.42 -2.06 -12.31
N MET A 240 10.38 -2.53 -11.52
CA MET A 240 11.37 -1.68 -10.86
C MET A 240 12.75 -2.30 -11.02
N ASN A 241 13.73 -1.45 -11.32
CA ASN A 241 15.13 -1.79 -11.34
C ASN A 241 15.85 -0.90 -10.32
N LEU A 242 16.64 -1.54 -9.46
CA LEU A 242 17.50 -0.87 -8.49
C LEU A 242 18.93 -1.35 -8.72
N LYS A 243 19.87 -0.42 -8.80
CA LYS A 243 21.29 -0.71 -8.77
C LYS A 243 21.90 0.03 -7.59
N MET A 244 22.69 -0.68 -6.81
CA MET A 244 23.41 -0.14 -5.66
C MET A 244 24.86 -0.58 -5.74
N ASP A 245 25.78 0.38 -5.73
CA ASP A 245 27.22 0.13 -5.71
C ASP A 245 27.72 0.22 -4.25
N LEU A 246 28.24 -0.89 -3.72
CA LEU A 246 28.67 -1.15 -2.34
C LEU A 246 30.13 -1.62 -2.31
N ASP A 247 31.13 -0.75 -2.42
CA ASP A 247 32.56 -1.15 -2.44
C ASP A 247 32.88 -2.25 -1.39
N PRO A 248 33.31 -3.49 -1.77
CA PRO A 248 33.87 -3.92 -3.07
C PRO A 248 32.94 -4.66 -4.05
N PHE A 249 31.62 -4.56 -3.93
CA PHE A 249 30.66 -5.23 -4.82
C PHE A 249 29.45 -4.34 -5.19
N SER A 250 28.65 -4.75 -6.15
CA SER A 250 27.39 -4.09 -6.51
C SER A 250 26.24 -5.08 -6.50
N ILE A 251 25.04 -4.56 -6.24
CA ILE A 251 23.79 -5.31 -6.30
C ILE A 251 22.91 -4.70 -7.40
N GLU A 252 22.50 -5.55 -8.35
CA GLU A 252 21.44 -5.24 -9.30
C GLU A 252 20.19 -6.03 -8.92
N LEU A 253 19.10 -5.33 -8.74
CA LEU A 253 17.78 -5.88 -8.54
C LEU A 253 16.88 -5.50 -9.73
N GLN A 254 16.20 -6.50 -10.29
CA GLN A 254 14.95 -6.33 -11.01
C GLN A 254 13.76 -6.95 -10.25
N THR A 255 12.71 -6.17 -10.02
CA THR A 255 11.42 -6.59 -9.47
C THR A 255 10.34 -6.43 -10.52
N LYS A 256 9.55 -7.49 -10.74
CA LYS A 256 8.25 -7.42 -11.44
C LYS A 256 7.16 -7.83 -10.46
N SER A 257 6.07 -7.08 -10.38
CA SER A 257 4.97 -7.42 -9.48
C SER A 257 3.62 -7.12 -10.12
N ILE A 258 2.65 -7.96 -9.78
CA ILE A 258 1.23 -7.75 -10.10
C ILE A 258 0.47 -7.77 -8.78
N THR A 259 -0.28 -6.71 -8.53
CA THR A 259 -1.18 -6.59 -7.39
C THR A 259 -2.61 -6.53 -7.90
N ASP A 260 -3.45 -7.44 -7.42
CA ASP A 260 -4.88 -7.46 -7.65
C ASP A 260 -5.60 -7.38 -6.30
N GLN A 261 -6.39 -6.34 -6.12
CA GLN A 261 -7.12 -6.05 -4.90
C GLN A 261 -8.58 -5.77 -5.22
N THR A 262 -9.46 -6.34 -4.41
CA THR A 262 -10.90 -6.10 -4.43
C THR A 262 -11.38 -5.72 -3.03
N THR A 263 -12.35 -4.81 -2.98
CA THR A 263 -13.07 -4.46 -1.75
C THR A 263 -14.55 -4.66 -1.97
N GLU A 264 -15.15 -5.56 -1.21
CA GLU A 264 -16.61 -5.68 -1.12
C GLU A 264 -17.12 -4.81 0.02
N ILE A 265 -18.14 -4.00 -0.24
CA ILE A 265 -18.73 -3.07 0.74
C ILE A 265 -20.16 -3.49 1.00
N LYS A 266 -20.49 -3.75 2.26
CA LYS A 266 -21.83 -4.16 2.70
C LYS A 266 -22.30 -3.28 3.84
N LYS A 267 -23.62 -3.09 3.96
CA LYS A 267 -24.20 -2.51 5.18
C LYS A 267 -23.81 -3.38 6.37
N ALA A 268 -23.34 -2.73 7.44
CA ALA A 268 -22.98 -3.44 8.66
C ALA A 268 -24.17 -4.29 9.12
N SER A 269 -23.92 -5.57 9.32
CA SER A 269 -24.90 -6.44 9.95
C SER A 269 -25.21 -5.89 11.35
N LYS A 270 -26.49 -5.81 11.73
CA LYS A 270 -26.90 -5.38 13.08
C LYS A 270 -26.37 -6.39 14.10
N SER A 271 -25.16 -6.16 14.58
CA SER A 271 -24.56 -6.89 15.68
C SER A 271 -25.15 -6.37 16.98
N ASN A 272 -26.10 -7.11 17.56
CA ASN A 272 -26.57 -6.91 18.93
C ASN A 272 -25.44 -7.31 19.90
N HIS A 273 -24.40 -6.51 20.10
CA HIS A 273 -23.43 -6.75 21.17
C HIS A 273 -23.24 -5.49 22.03
N ASN A 274 -23.67 -5.64 23.27
CA ASN A 274 -23.54 -4.69 24.36
C ASN A 274 -22.08 -4.24 24.53
N ASN A 275 -21.91 -2.94 24.73
CA ASN A 275 -20.69 -2.30 25.21
C ASN A 275 -20.28 -2.88 26.58
N GLN A 276 -19.46 -3.92 26.60
CA GLN A 276 -18.68 -4.33 27.79
C GLN A 276 -17.34 -4.93 27.37
N ALA A 277 -16.40 -4.06 26.99
CA ALA A 277 -14.96 -4.38 26.98
C ALA A 277 -14.14 -3.08 26.99
N PHE A 278 -14.42 -2.21 27.96
CA PHE A 278 -13.49 -1.15 28.37
C PHE A 278 -13.31 -1.35 29.87
N LEU A 279 -12.06 -1.40 30.33
CA LEU A 279 -11.59 -1.86 31.65
C LEU A 279 -11.22 -3.34 31.65
N LEU A 280 -9.99 -3.64 31.24
CA LEU A 280 -9.03 -4.39 32.05
C LEU A 280 -7.71 -4.39 31.28
N LEU A 281 -6.73 -3.65 31.81
CA LEU A 281 -5.30 -3.96 31.88
C LEU A 281 -4.56 -2.70 32.36
N LYS A 282 -4.56 -2.50 33.68
CA LYS A 282 -3.63 -1.62 34.41
C LYS A 282 -2.66 -2.51 35.19
N ASN A 283 -1.36 -2.17 35.12
CA ASN A 283 -0.23 -2.61 35.96
C ASN A 283 0.28 -4.05 35.68
N SER A 284 1.58 -4.39 35.63
CA SER A 284 2.79 -3.85 36.30
C SER A 284 4.10 -4.45 35.65
N PRO A 285 5.37 -4.28 36.13
CA PRO A 285 6.49 -3.71 35.35
C PRO A 285 7.80 -4.56 35.26
N ASN A 286 8.79 -4.06 34.47
CA ASN A 286 10.25 -4.38 34.41
C ASN A 286 10.64 -5.82 33.95
N GLN A 287 11.63 -6.10 33.08
CA GLN A 287 12.96 -5.53 32.81
C GLN A 287 13.57 -6.16 31.48
N PRO A 288 14.86 -5.99 31.09
CA PRO A 288 15.34 -5.19 29.95
C PRO A 288 15.70 -5.93 28.62
N ILE A 289 15.52 -5.19 27.52
CA ILE A 289 16.32 -5.02 26.28
C ILE A 289 17.27 -6.15 25.83
N ARG A 290 16.99 -6.72 24.65
CA ARG A 290 17.98 -6.92 23.55
C ARG A 290 17.28 -7.18 22.21
N ASP A 291 17.79 -6.48 21.19
CA ASP A 291 17.70 -6.72 19.73
C ASP A 291 16.50 -6.15 18.95
N TYR A 292 16.57 -4.83 18.73
CA TYR A 292 15.79 -4.02 17.78
C TYR A 292 16.49 -3.92 16.41
N VAL A 293 16.06 -4.68 15.39
CA VAL A 293 16.30 -4.36 13.95
C VAL A 293 15.19 -4.91 13.02
N ASN A 294 14.42 -5.93 13.41
CA ASN A 294 13.69 -6.75 12.43
C ASN A 294 12.23 -6.32 12.08
N ILE A 295 11.63 -5.36 12.78
CA ILE A 295 10.16 -5.13 12.69
C ILE A 295 9.81 -4.06 11.64
N MET A 296 10.72 -3.11 11.36
CA MET A 296 10.46 -2.02 10.39
C MET A 296 10.48 -2.49 8.94
N ALA A 297 11.28 -3.53 8.66
CA ALA A 297 11.47 -4.05 7.33
C ALA A 297 10.24 -4.86 6.86
N ASP A 298 9.53 -5.52 7.79
CA ASP A 298 8.41 -6.42 7.50
C ASP A 298 7.09 -5.73 7.14
N MET A 299 7.04 -4.40 7.18
CA MET A 299 5.80 -3.63 7.05
C MET A 299 5.69 -2.81 5.77
N HIS A 300 6.81 -2.28 5.26
CA HIS A 300 6.90 -1.75 3.88
C HIS A 300 6.59 -2.81 2.81
N LYS A 301 6.65 -4.08 3.23
CA LYS A 301 6.16 -5.26 2.55
C LYS A 301 4.71 -5.13 2.03
N PHE A 302 3.81 -4.40 2.68
CA PHE A 302 2.39 -4.42 2.28
C PHE A 302 2.12 -3.88 0.85
N HIS A 303 3.04 -3.09 0.28
CA HIS A 303 3.09 -2.77 -1.15
C HIS A 303 4.25 -3.44 -1.91
N ASN A 304 5.33 -3.87 -1.22
CA ASN A 304 6.55 -4.44 -1.82
C ASN A 304 7.05 -5.72 -1.10
N GLN A 305 6.27 -6.82 -1.09
CA GLN A 305 6.74 -8.10 -0.52
C GLN A 305 7.68 -8.81 -1.47
N THR A 306 9.00 -8.68 -1.24
CA THR A 306 9.99 -9.70 -1.69
C THR A 306 11.40 -9.58 -1.12
N TRP A 307 11.68 -8.56 -0.32
CA TRP A 307 13.06 -8.19 0.03
C TRP A 307 13.68 -8.96 1.21
N ILE A 308 12.89 -9.61 2.07
CA ILE A 308 13.35 -9.89 3.45
C ILE A 308 13.23 -11.37 3.83
N SER A 309 13.36 -12.27 2.87
CA SER A 309 13.63 -13.67 3.17
C SER A 309 15.14 -13.96 3.37
N PHE A 310 16.02 -12.95 3.29
CA PHE A 310 17.48 -13.17 3.26
C PHE A 310 18.28 -12.64 4.46
N THR A 311 17.71 -11.86 5.38
CA THR A 311 18.46 -11.40 6.58
C THR A 311 18.57 -12.45 7.68
N LYS A 312 17.96 -13.64 7.52
CA LYS A 312 18.05 -14.75 8.50
C LYS A 312 19.32 -15.59 8.41
N SER A 313 20.28 -15.29 7.54
CA SER A 313 21.53 -16.04 7.43
C SER A 313 22.75 -15.15 7.19
N ASN A 314 23.06 -14.22 8.09
CA ASN A 314 24.44 -13.76 8.31
C ASN A 314 24.56 -12.86 9.55
N PRO A 315 25.16 -13.32 10.65
CA PRO A 315 25.90 -12.43 11.53
C PRO A 315 27.29 -12.23 10.90
N LEU A 316 27.49 -11.11 10.21
CA LEU A 316 28.84 -10.59 9.99
C LEU A 316 29.23 -9.82 11.26
N SER A 317 29.84 -10.54 12.20
CA SER A 317 30.65 -9.95 13.25
C SER A 317 32.04 -10.58 13.20
N ALA A 318 33.01 -9.76 12.80
CA ALA A 318 34.47 -9.96 12.79
C ALA A 318 35.02 -11.06 11.88
#